data_AF-A0A0R2BSM3-F1
#
_entry.id   AF-A0A0R2BSM3-F1
#
_cell.length_a   1.000
_cell.length_b   1.000
_cell.length_c   1.000
_cell.angle_alpha   90.00
_cell.angle_beta   90.00
_cell.angle_gamma   90.00
#
_symmetry.space_group_name_H-M   'P 1'
#
loop_
_entity.id
_entity.type
_entity.pdbx_description
1 polymer ?
#
loop_
_entity_poly.entity_id
_entity_poly.type
_entity_poly.pdbx_seq_one_letter_code
_entity_poly.pdbx_strand_id
1 'polypeptide(L)'
;MNDFASPPSKITLEELRQDDGTYPDLKRTFTSVETCLIFLGIPFLTLYGIGVILMLIALTCHFFSRSYRIRNLTDGQVYLISRTEFNQYRELTKTK
;
A
#
# COMPACT_ATOMS: atom_id res chain seq x y z
N MET A 1 23.85 -1.02 -8.70
CA MET A 1 22.75 -1.45 -9.58
C MET A 1 21.53 -0.66 -9.18
N ASN A 2 21.16 0.34 -9.98
CA ASN A 2 19.97 1.15 -9.73
C ASN A 2 18.76 0.36 -10.25
N ASP A 3 18.20 -0.52 -9.42
CA ASP A 3 16.82 -0.96 -9.59
C ASP A 3 15.93 0.25 -9.29
N PHE A 4 15.79 1.14 -10.26
CA PHE A 4 14.58 1.95 -10.38
C PHE A 4 13.46 0.95 -10.59
N ALA A 5 12.94 0.40 -9.48
CA ALA A 5 11.80 -0.49 -9.45
C ALA A 5 10.72 0.15 -10.33
N SER A 6 10.40 -0.52 -11.43
CA SER A 6 9.33 -0.09 -12.33
C SER A 6 8.12 0.31 -11.47
N PRO A 7 7.47 1.45 -11.78
CA PRO A 7 6.31 1.86 -11.00
C PRO A 7 5.33 0.69 -10.97
N PRO A 8 4.85 0.28 -9.78
CA PRO A 8 3.98 -0.89 -9.66
C PRO A 8 2.79 -0.73 -10.60
N SER A 9 2.53 -1.77 -11.40
CA SER A 9 1.43 -1.73 -12.36
C SER A 9 0.09 -1.63 -11.61
N LYS A 10 -0.82 -0.86 -12.19
CA LYS A 10 -2.19 -0.79 -11.69
C LYS A 10 -2.89 -2.09 -12.10
N ILE A 11 -3.45 -2.80 -11.14
CA ILE A 11 -4.13 -4.08 -11.35
C ILE A 11 -5.56 -4.01 -10.84
N THR A 12 -6.46 -4.72 -11.52
CA THR A 12 -7.85 -4.89 -11.07
C THR A 12 -8.01 -6.14 -10.22
N LEU A 13 -9.11 -6.25 -9.48
CA LEU A 13 -9.38 -7.43 -8.65
C LEU A 13 -9.56 -8.70 -9.50
N GLU A 14 -10.20 -8.60 -10.65
CA GLU A 14 -10.42 -9.72 -11.57
C GLU A 14 -9.11 -10.24 -12.18
N GLU A 15 -8.14 -9.36 -12.44
CA GLU A 15 -6.79 -9.76 -12.89
C GLU A 15 -6.00 -10.52 -11.82
N LEU A 16 -6.37 -10.39 -10.55
CA LEU A 16 -5.78 -11.14 -9.43
C LEU A 16 -6.52 -12.45 -9.15
N ARG A 17 -7.63 -12.74 -9.85
CA ARG A 17 -8.40 -13.96 -9.63
C ARG A 17 -7.64 -15.16 -10.20
N GLN A 18 -7.41 -16.16 -9.36
CA GLN A 18 -6.75 -17.40 -9.75
C GLN A 18 -7.70 -18.29 -10.56
N ASP A 19 -7.15 -19.30 -11.25
CA ASP A 19 -7.90 -20.25 -12.08
C ASP A 19 -8.94 -21.05 -11.28
N ASP A 20 -8.73 -21.20 -9.97
CA ASP A 20 -9.64 -21.86 -9.02
C ASP A 20 -10.77 -20.93 -8.52
N GLY A 21 -10.81 -19.69 -8.99
CA GLY A 21 -11.78 -18.67 -8.58
C GLY A 21 -11.47 -18.03 -7.22
N THR A 22 -10.33 -18.33 -6.61
CA THR A 22 -9.90 -17.72 -5.35
C THR A 22 -9.00 -16.50 -5.57
N TYR A 23 -8.84 -15.70 -4.51
CA TYR A 23 -7.96 -14.53 -4.52
C TYR A 23 -6.71 -14.82 -3.68
N PRO A 24 -5.51 -14.42 -4.17
CA PRO A 24 -4.27 -14.57 -3.43
C PRO A 24 -4.27 -13.71 -2.17
N ASP A 25 -3.47 -14.07 -1.17
CA ASP A 25 -3.29 -13.24 0.00
C ASP A 25 -2.58 -11.92 -0.35
N LEU A 26 -3.32 -10.82 -0.22
CA LEU A 26 -2.83 -9.47 -0.47
C LEU A 26 -2.44 -8.79 0.85
N LYS A 27 -1.19 -8.35 0.96
CA LYS A 27 -0.71 -7.55 2.07
C LYS A 27 -0.53 -6.09 1.65
N ARG A 28 -1.17 -5.16 2.36
CA ARG A 28 -0.93 -3.73 2.16
C ARG A 28 0.50 -3.38 2.55
N THR A 29 1.18 -2.63 1.69
CA THR A 29 2.55 -2.14 1.90
C THR A 29 2.59 -0.62 1.79
N PHE A 30 3.57 -0.01 2.46
CA PHE A 30 3.77 1.43 2.36
C PHE A 30 4.34 1.81 1.00
N THR A 31 3.91 2.96 0.50
CA THR A 31 4.52 3.59 -0.68
C THR A 31 5.88 4.18 -0.32
N SER A 32 6.72 4.41 -1.33
CA SER A 32 8.03 5.06 -1.13
C SER A 32 7.88 6.47 -0.55
N VAL A 33 6.78 7.17 -0.88
CA VAL A 33 6.45 8.50 -0.34
C VAL A 33 6.11 8.44 1.14
N GLU A 34 5.23 7.52 1.54
CA GLU A 34 4.87 7.32 2.95
C GLU A 34 6.07 6.90 3.79
N THR A 35 6.91 6.01 3.23
CA THR A 35 8.16 5.57 3.87
C THR A 35 9.11 6.76 4.06
N CYS A 36 9.32 7.58 3.03
CA CYS A 36 10.14 8.78 3.12
C CYS A 36 9.62 9.77 4.17
N LEU A 37 8.30 10.00 4.20
CA LEU A 37 7.68 10.89 5.19
C LEU A 37 7.84 10.38 6.63
N ILE A 38 7.72 9.06 6.86
CA ILE A 38 7.97 8.46 8.18
C ILE A 38 9.44 8.65 8.57
N PHE A 39 10.38 8.34 7.67
CA PHE A 39 11.82 8.49 7.94
C PHE A 39 12.24 9.93 8.17
N LEU A 40 11.64 10.90 7.48
CA LEU A 40 11.85 12.32 7.73
C LEU A 40 11.17 12.75 9.05
N GLY A 41 10.00 12.21 9.36
CA GLY A 41 9.26 12.51 10.59
C GLY A 41 10.06 12.19 11.86
N ILE A 42 10.85 11.10 11.88
CA ILE A 42 11.63 10.66 13.05
C ILE A 42 12.64 11.72 13.54
N PRO A 43 13.58 12.24 12.71
CA PRO A 43 14.51 13.28 13.15
C PRO A 43 13.78 14.60 13.47
N PHE A 44 12.74 14.98 12.70
CA PHE A 44 11.96 16.19 13.01
C PHE A 44 11.14 16.08 14.30
N LEU A 45 10.82 14.87 14.75
CA LEU A 45 10.18 14.61 16.04
C LEU A 45 11.14 14.94 17.19
N THR A 46 12.40 14.55 17.04
CA THR A 46 13.45 14.79 18.05
C THR A 46 13.88 16.26 18.14
N LEU A 47 13.73 17.03 17.05
CA LEU A 47 14.26 18.39 16.96
C LEU A 47 13.25 19.47 17.42
N TYR A 48 11.97 19.40 17.04
CA TYR A 48 11.04 20.53 17.27
C TYR A 48 9.55 20.18 17.38
N GLY A 49 9.15 18.91 17.55
CA GLY A 49 7.73 18.51 17.60
C GLY A 49 6.97 18.63 16.25
N ILE A 50 7.56 19.30 15.25
CA ILE A 50 7.10 19.37 13.85
C ILE A 50 6.97 17.96 13.25
N GLY A 51 7.78 17.00 13.71
CA GLY A 51 7.68 15.60 13.31
C GLY A 51 6.30 14.99 13.54
N VAL A 52 5.56 15.41 14.58
CA VAL A 52 4.18 14.95 14.82
C VAL A 52 3.26 15.40 13.68
N ILE A 53 3.39 16.64 13.21
CA ILE A 53 2.56 17.19 12.13
C ILE A 53 2.85 16.44 10.82
N LEU A 54 4.13 16.22 10.49
CA LEU A 54 4.52 15.43 9.31
C LEU A 54 4.01 14.00 9.38
N MET A 55 4.06 13.39 10.56
CA MET A 55 3.58 12.03 10.80
C MET A 55 2.04 11.94 10.65
N LEU A 56 1.30 12.93 11.14
CA LEU A 56 -0.16 13.03 10.95
C LEU A 56 -0.55 13.24 9.48
N ILE A 57 0.20 14.07 8.74
CA ILE A 57 -0.01 14.26 7.30
C ILE A 57 0.25 12.95 6.56
N ALA A 58 1.36 12.28 6.84
CA ALA A 58 1.69 10.99 6.24
C ALA A 58 0.60 9.94 6.51
N LEU A 59 0.11 9.89 7.75
CA LEU A 59 -0.97 8.99 8.15
C LEU A 59 -2.27 9.32 7.41
N THR A 60 -2.63 10.61 7.32
CA THR A 60 -3.84 11.06 6.62
C THR A 60 -3.76 10.73 5.13
N CYS A 61 -2.63 11.00 4.48
CA CYS A 61 -2.38 10.61 3.08
C CYS A 61 -2.48 9.08 2.91
N HIS A 62 -1.95 8.31 3.86
CA HIS A 62 -2.06 6.85 3.82
C HIS A 62 -3.52 6.38 3.93
N PHE A 63 -4.31 6.92 4.85
CA PHE A 63 -5.71 6.52 4.99
C PHE A 63 -6.59 6.98 3.83
N PHE A 64 -6.35 8.19 3.30
CA PHE A 64 -7.16 8.78 2.23
C PHE A 64 -6.65 8.50 0.82
N SER A 65 -5.56 7.74 0.66
CA SER A 65 -5.07 7.38 -0.67
C SER A 65 -6.15 6.65 -1.49
N ARG A 66 -6.37 7.12 -2.73
CA ARG A 66 -7.32 6.50 -3.67
C ARG A 66 -6.85 5.13 -4.17
N SER A 67 -5.55 4.86 -4.07
CA SER A 67 -4.95 3.58 -4.48
C SER A 67 -4.01 3.06 -3.39
N TYR A 68 -4.01 1.75 -3.18
CA TYR A 68 -3.16 1.08 -2.22
C TYR A 68 -2.09 0.28 -2.93
N ARG A 69 -0.87 0.37 -2.40
CA ARG A 69 0.21 -0.53 -2.79
C ARG A 69 0.03 -1.84 -2.05
N ILE A 70 -0.21 -2.90 -2.80
CA ILE A 70 -0.43 -4.25 -2.28
C ILE A 70 0.70 -5.15 -2.75
N ARG A 71 1.15 -6.02 -1.87
CA ARG A 71 2.06 -7.11 -2.20
C ARG A 71 1.26 -8.39 -2.23
N ASN A 72 1.28 -9.09 -3.35
CA ASN A 72 0.76 -10.44 -3.44
C ASN A 72 1.79 -11.38 -2.79
N LEU A 73 1.33 -12.18 -1.83
CA LEU A 73 2.19 -13.10 -1.08
C LEU A 73 2.47 -14.40 -1.85
N THR A 74 1.73 -14.68 -2.92
CA THR A 74 1.87 -15.88 -3.75
C THR A 74 3.02 -15.73 -4.76
N ASP A 75 3.05 -14.60 -5.49
CA ASP A 75 4.05 -14.30 -6.52
C ASP A 75 5.16 -13.36 -6.02
N GLY A 76 4.99 -12.77 -4.84
CA GLY A 76 5.90 -11.78 -4.26
C GLY A 76 5.86 -10.40 -4.93
N GLN A 77 5.02 -10.22 -5.95
CA GLN A 77 4.94 -9.01 -6.77
C GLN A 77 4.16 -7.90 -6.07
N VAL A 78 4.44 -6.66 -6.49
CA VAL A 78 3.86 -5.46 -5.87
C VAL A 78 3.03 -4.70 -6.90
N TYR A 79 1.76 -4.52 -6.59
CA TYR A 79 0.78 -3.90 -7.47
C TYR A 79 0.15 -2.67 -6.82
N LEU A 80 -0.47 -1.82 -7.64
CA LEU A 80 -1.36 -0.76 -7.19
C LEU A 80 -2.80 -1.17 -7.46
N ILE A 81 -3.60 -1.30 -6.41
CA ILE A 81 -5.03 -1.57 -6.50
C ILE A 81 -5.83 -0.34 -6.08
N SER A 82 -7.01 -0.15 -6.66
CA SER A 82 -7.89 0.93 -6.22
C SER A 82 -8.47 0.66 -4.82
N ARG A 83 -8.82 1.72 -4.09
CA ARG A 83 -9.45 1.59 -2.76
C ARG A 83 -10.77 0.81 -2.82
N THR A 84 -11.56 1.02 -3.88
CA THR A 84 -12.85 0.33 -4.07
C THR A 84 -12.65 -1.17 -4.26
N GLU A 85 -11.72 -1.57 -5.12
CA GLU A 85 -11.41 -2.98 -5.36
C GLU A 85 -10.76 -3.66 -4.16
N PHE A 86 -9.90 -2.95 -3.43
CA PHE A 86 -9.33 -3.48 -2.19
C PHE A 86 -10.38 -3.69 -1.10
N ASN A 87 -11.39 -2.81 -1.03
CA ASN A 87 -12.51 -3.01 -0.11
C ASN A 87 -13.35 -4.22 -0.52
N GLN A 88 -13.62 -4.39 -1.82
CA GLN A 88 -14.29 -5.59 -2.34
C GLN A 88 -13.51 -6.86 -2.00
N TYR A 89 -12.19 -6.87 -2.23
CA TYR A 89 -11.31 -7.95 -1.78
C TYR A 89 -11.50 -8.23 -0.29
N ARG A 90 -11.43 -7.20 0.58
CA ARG A 90 -11.59 -7.39 2.02
C ARG A 90 -12.95 -7.98 2.41
N GLU A 91 -14.03 -7.63 1.73
CA GLU A 91 -15.36 -8.21 1.99
C GLU A 91 -15.43 -9.68 1.57
N LEU A 92 -14.84 -10.01 0.41
CA LEU A 92 -14.75 -11.38 -0.10
C LEU A 92 -13.89 -12.27 0.82
N THR A 93 -12.75 -11.78 1.30
CA THR A 93 -11.85 -12.56 2.17
C THR A 93 -12.28 -12.57 3.64
N LYS A 94 -13.03 -11.57 4.13
CA LYS A 94 -13.58 -11.58 5.51
C LYS A 94 -14.62 -12.67 5.76
N THR A 95 -15.23 -13.18 4.70
CA THR A 95 -16.32 -14.16 4.76
C THR A 95 -15.79 -15.60 4.70
N LYS A 96 -14.47 -15.78 4.57
CA LYS A 96 -13.76 -17.06 4.57
C LYS A 96 -13.21 -17.35 5.98
#